data_AF-A0AAU6NSB5-F1
#
_entry.id   AF-A0AAU6NSB5-F1
#
_cell.length_a   1.000
_cell.length_b   1.000
_cell.length_c   1.000
_cell.angle_alpha   90.00
_cell.angle_beta   90.00
_cell.angle_gamma   90.00
#
_symmetry.space_group_name_H-M   'P 1'
#
loop_
_entity.id
_entity.type
_entity.pdbx_description
1 polymer ?
#
loop_
_entity_poly.entity_id
_entity_poly.type
_entity_poly.pdbx_seq_one_letter_code
_entity_poly.pdbx_strand_id
1 'polypeptide(L)'
;MLCVGCTPAPPAPPPVIVYSTCPKVSYCPMPGSDPATNGDLSADIRRLEHALAACALQVETVKDCQDKLDEESTQPARSAD
;
A
#
# COMPACT_ATOMS: atom_id res chain seq x y z
N MET A 1 -16.99 -30.66 -54.23
CA MET A 1 -16.01 -29.55 -54.35
C MET A 1 -15.85 -28.96 -52.95
N LEU A 2 -14.62 -29.04 -52.42
CA LEU A 2 -14.00 -28.32 -51.28
C LEU A 2 -14.87 -27.99 -50.05
N CYS A 3 -14.83 -28.85 -49.02
CA CYS A 3 -15.17 -28.47 -47.65
C CYS A 3 -14.07 -27.55 -47.10
N VAL A 4 -14.40 -26.29 -46.86
CA VAL A 4 -13.52 -25.34 -46.16
C VAL A 4 -13.53 -25.74 -44.67
N GLY A 5 -12.41 -26.27 -44.20
CA GLY A 5 -12.24 -26.67 -42.81
C GLY A 5 -12.10 -25.44 -41.91
N CYS A 6 -12.88 -25.38 -40.83
CA CYS A 6 -12.73 -24.34 -39.80
C CYS A 6 -11.37 -24.48 -39.12
N THR A 7 -10.53 -23.45 -39.21
CA THR A 7 -9.31 -23.36 -38.40
C THR A 7 -9.71 -23.14 -36.94
N PRO A 8 -9.19 -23.93 -35.97
CA PRO A 8 -9.43 -23.68 -34.57
C PRO A 8 -8.97 -22.27 -34.19
N ALA A 9 -9.76 -21.58 -33.36
CA ALA A 9 -9.35 -20.30 -32.81
C ALA A 9 -8.06 -20.48 -32.00
N PRO A 10 -7.11 -19.53 -32.07
CA PRO A 10 -5.91 -19.58 -31.24
C PRO A 10 -6.30 -19.66 -29.75
N PRO A 11 -5.53 -20.40 -28.94
CA PRO A 11 -5.78 -20.48 -27.51
C PRO A 11 -5.72 -19.08 -26.90
N ALA A 12 -6.66 -18.80 -25.98
CA ALA A 12 -6.70 -17.53 -25.27
C ALA A 12 -5.40 -17.32 -24.48
N PRO A 13 -4.88 -16.07 -24.43
CA PRO A 13 -3.73 -15.76 -23.60
C PRO A 13 -4.06 -16.03 -22.11
N PRO A 14 -3.05 -16.42 -21.30
CA PRO A 14 -3.26 -16.65 -19.88
C PRO A 14 -3.69 -15.37 -19.17
N PRO A 15 -4.50 -15.47 -18.10
CA PRO A 15 -4.93 -14.31 -17.33
C PRO A 15 -3.72 -13.63 -16.65
N VAL A 16 -3.73 -12.30 -16.63
CA VAL A 16 -2.77 -11.51 -15.87
C VAL A 16 -3.26 -11.43 -14.43
N ILE A 17 -2.47 -11.98 -13.50
CA ILE A 17 -2.74 -11.89 -12.06
C ILE A 17 -2.18 -10.55 -11.56
N VAL A 18 -3.05 -9.71 -11.01
CA VAL A 18 -2.67 -8.46 -10.35
C VAL A 18 -2.84 -8.65 -8.85
N TYR A 19 -1.78 -8.45 -8.09
CA TYR A 19 -1.83 -8.47 -6.64
C TYR A 19 -2.01 -7.05 -6.11
N SER A 20 -3.04 -6.83 -5.29
CA SER A 20 -3.15 -5.65 -4.45
C SER A 20 -2.04 -5.70 -3.39
N THR A 21 -1.25 -4.62 -3.29
CA THR A 21 -0.16 -4.51 -2.31
C THR A 21 -0.24 -3.20 -1.56
N CYS A 22 0.07 -3.23 -0.27
CA CYS A 22 0.18 -2.01 0.53
C CYS A 22 1.45 -1.21 0.21
N PRO A 23 1.47 0.11 0.48
CA PRO A 23 2.70 0.89 0.42
C PRO A 23 3.79 0.28 1.31
N LYS A 24 5.05 0.40 0.89
CA LYS A 24 6.18 -0.04 1.71
C LYS A 24 6.29 0.83 2.96
N VAL A 25 6.53 0.18 4.11
CA VAL A 25 6.90 0.87 5.34
C VAL A 25 8.21 1.63 5.11
N SER A 26 8.23 2.91 5.44
CA SER A 26 9.45 3.71 5.53
C SER A 26 9.64 4.21 6.95
N TYR A 27 10.87 4.60 7.29
CA TYR A 27 11.10 5.30 8.55
C TYR A 27 10.33 6.61 8.58
N CYS A 28 9.81 6.94 9.75
CA CYS A 28 9.27 8.26 10.02
C CYS A 28 10.43 9.25 10.20
N PRO A 29 10.54 10.28 9.34
CA PRO A 29 11.60 11.26 9.48
C PRO A 29 11.30 12.16 10.69
N MET A 30 12.14 12.05 11.72
CA MET A 30 12.09 12.94 12.87
C MET A 30 13.05 14.12 12.66
N PRO A 31 12.61 15.37 12.88
CA PRO A 31 13.49 16.51 12.76
C PRO A 31 14.54 16.50 13.89
N GLY A 32 15.77 16.87 13.56
CA GLY A 32 16.78 17.17 14.57
C GLY A 32 16.41 18.41 15.37
N SER A 33 17.01 18.54 16.55
CA SER A 33 16.83 19.70 17.45
C SER A 33 18.18 20.12 18.02
N ASP A 34 18.46 21.42 17.95
CA ASP A 34 19.63 22.07 18.56
C ASP A 34 19.28 23.53 18.92
N PRO A 35 18.42 23.75 19.93
CA PRO A 35 17.88 25.06 20.20
C PRO A 35 18.87 25.92 20.99
N ALA A 36 19.12 27.15 20.53
CA ALA A 36 19.93 28.13 21.24
C ALA A 36 19.11 28.97 22.23
N THR A 37 17.81 29.11 21.98
CA THR A 37 16.87 29.87 22.81
C THR A 37 15.62 29.07 23.14
N ASN A 38 14.85 29.51 24.14
CA ASN A 38 13.54 28.93 24.43
C ASN A 38 12.54 29.12 23.28
N GLY A 39 12.73 30.16 22.45
CA GLY A 39 11.97 30.37 21.23
C GLY A 39 12.24 29.27 20.20
N ASP A 40 13.52 28.93 20.00
CA ASP A 40 13.95 27.84 19.12
C ASP A 40 13.43 26.51 19.65
N LEU A 41 13.57 26.23 20.95
CA LEU A 41 13.04 25.01 21.57
C LEU A 41 11.54 24.87 21.33
N SER A 42 10.78 25.96 21.51
CA SER A 42 9.33 25.94 21.27
C SER A 42 8.99 25.70 19.80
N ALA A 43 9.81 26.21 18.88
CA ALA A 43 9.64 25.93 17.45
C ALA A 43 10.00 24.48 17.12
N ASP A 44 11.05 23.93 17.72
CA ASP A 44 11.49 22.55 17.54
C ASP A 44 10.43 21.56 18.04
N ILE A 45 9.82 21.82 19.20
CA ILE A 45 8.70 21.03 19.73
C ILE A 45 7.54 20.99 18.73
N ARG A 46 7.11 22.14 18.21
CA ARG A 46 6.02 22.17 17.21
C ARG A 46 6.37 21.39 15.95
N ARG A 47 7.62 21.47 15.46
CA ARG A 47 8.06 20.69 14.30
C ARG A 47 8.06 19.20 14.59
N LEU A 48 8.48 18.80 15.79
CA LEU A 48 8.45 17.41 16.23
C LEU A 48 7.00 16.89 16.33
N GLU A 49 6.09 17.67 16.91
CA GLU A 49 4.66 17.32 17.00
C GLU A 49 4.05 17.10 15.60
N HIS A 50 4.34 17.98 14.65
CA HIS A 50 3.90 17.80 13.26
C HIS A 50 4.49 16.55 12.60
N ALA A 51 5.78 16.28 12.80
CA ALA A 51 6.43 15.09 12.26
C ALA A 51 5.84 13.80 12.86
N LEU A 52 5.50 13.82 14.16
CA LEU A 52 4.88 12.70 14.84
C LEU A 52 3.45 12.46 14.35
N ALA A 53 2.66 13.52 14.14
CA ALA A 53 1.33 13.40 13.55
C ALA A 53 1.38 12.84 12.11
N ALA A 54 2.33 13.30 11.29
CA ALA A 54 2.53 12.76 9.94
C ALA A 54 2.95 11.28 9.96
N CYS A 55 3.82 10.91 10.89
CA CYS A 55 4.23 9.51 11.10
C CYS A 55 3.04 8.63 11.49
N ALA A 56 2.21 9.07 12.44
CA ALA A 56 1.03 8.33 12.87
C ALA A 56 0.09 8.05 11.69
N LEU A 57 -0.21 9.08 10.89
CA LEU A 57 -1.04 8.93 9.69
C LEU A 57 -0.46 7.92 8.68
N GLN A 58 0.87 7.93 8.49
CA GLN A 58 1.53 6.97 7.61
C GLN A 58 1.37 5.54 8.14
N VAL A 59 1.63 5.33 9.43
CA VAL A 59 1.55 4.01 10.07
C VAL A 59 0.12 3.49 10.03
N GLU A 60 -0.86 4.33 10.37
CA GLU A 60 -2.29 3.99 10.30
C GLU A 60 -2.69 3.59 8.88
N THR A 61 -2.29 4.37 7.87
CA THR A 61 -2.59 4.06 6.46
C THR A 61 -2.02 2.70 6.03
N VAL A 62 -0.78 2.39 6.41
CA VAL A 62 -0.17 1.10 6.07
C VAL A 62 -0.85 -0.03 6.82
N LYS A 63 -1.16 0.15 8.11
CA LYS A 63 -1.85 -0.85 8.93
C LYS A 63 -3.25 -1.14 8.38
N ASP A 64 -4.04 -0.12 8.09
CA ASP A 64 -5.40 -0.28 7.56
C ASP A 64 -5.40 -1.06 6.24
N CYS A 65 -4.38 -0.85 5.41
CA CYS A 65 -4.21 -1.64 4.20
C CYS A 65 -3.86 -3.10 4.52
N GLN A 66 -2.93 -3.34 5.45
CA GLN A 66 -2.53 -4.69 5.85
C GLN A 66 -3.71 -5.47 6.44
N ASP A 67 -4.47 -4.84 7.35
CA ASP A 67 -5.64 -5.45 7.99
C ASP A 67 -6.68 -5.89 6.92
N LYS A 68 -6.93 -5.07 5.89
CA LYS A 68 -7.83 -5.44 4.78
C LYS A 68 -7.33 -6.61 3.96
N LEU A 69 -6.03 -6.65 3.63
CA LEU A 69 -5.47 -7.76 2.87
C LEU A 69 -5.48 -9.06 3.68
N ASP A 70 -5.23 -8.97 4.99
CA ASP A 70 -5.28 -10.12 5.89
C ASP A 70 -6.72 -10.66 6.00
N GLU A 71 -7.72 -9.78 6.11
CA GLU A 71 -9.14 -10.14 6.05
C GLU A 71 -9.52 -10.85 4.74
N GLU A 72 -9.11 -10.30 3.59
CA GLU A 72 -9.35 -10.88 2.26
C GLU A 72 -8.68 -12.26 2.11
N SER A 73 -7.45 -12.42 2.60
CA SER A 73 -6.73 -13.69 2.55
C SER A 73 -7.39 -14.80 3.38
N THR A 74 -8.15 -14.40 4.40
CA THR A 74 -8.88 -15.32 5.29
C THR A 74 -10.25 -15.70 4.72
N GLN A 75 -10.74 -15.00 3.70
CA GLN A 75 -11.99 -15.40 3.02
C GLN A 75 -11.78 -16.70 2.24
N PRO A 76 -12.64 -17.71 2.42
CA PRO A 76 -12.58 -18.90 1.59
C PRO A 76 -12.74 -18.46 0.13
N ALA A 77 -11.90 -19.01 -0.76
CA ALA A 77 -11.95 -18.71 -2.19
C ALA A 77 -13.41 -18.77 -2.64
N ARG A 78 -13.98 -17.63 -3.05
CA ARG A 78 -15.31 -17.62 -3.64
C ARG A 78 -15.22 -18.50 -4.88
N SER A 79 -15.74 -19.71 -4.75
CA SER A 79 -15.83 -20.70 -5.81
C SER A 79 -16.45 -20.02 -7.03
N ALA A 80 -15.71 -19.98 -8.13
CA ALA A 80 -16.29 -19.64 -9.41
C ALA A 80 -17.14 -20.84 -9.85
N ASP A 81 -18.45 -20.66 -9.88
CA ASP A 81 -19.41 -21.53 -10.58
C ASP A 81 -19.18 -21.49 -12.09
#